data_AF-A0A3A0FJR2-F1
#
_entry.id   AF-A0A3A0FJR2-F1
#
_cell.length_a   1.000
_cell.length_b   1.000
_cell.length_c   1.000
_cell.angle_alpha   90.00
_cell.angle_beta   90.00
_cell.angle_gamma   90.00
#
_symmetry.space_group_name_H-M   'P 1'
#
loop_
_entity.id
_entity.type
_entity.pdbx_description
1 polymer ?
#
loop_
_entity_poly.entity_id
_entity_poly.type
_entity_poly.pdbx_seq_one_letter_code
_entity_poly.pdbx_strand_id
1 'polypeptide(L)'
;MGVGGILGWAGALAFASSAGAAVLPFTGTMTLDINGVVDLGWSGSGSATVNGSGAGLALASLTLPAGAFATSALTTSLTSPAAFPIRGLQLTAANGAGAFARTGMGRLAGTMPYSGAAKVCLFGACSAAPPVNLQVPLSVVGLGGMAHAAGALSITVVGAPWTTGTAVIALPYTPYLTTRKGDARGPDGLPGSTAQPGGTLRLVTPVLISTNLNADIPIIPAWVTLSIEFVPEPSTLLLAFGGLALLGVRARRAR
;
A
#
# COMPACT_ATOMS: atom_id res chain seq x y z
N MET A 1 5.83 -45.62 -57.79
CA MET A 1 5.05 -45.82 -56.56
C MET A 1 5.82 -45.15 -55.43
N GLY A 2 5.19 -44.24 -54.69
CA GLY A 2 5.82 -43.48 -53.59
C GLY A 2 5.57 -41.98 -53.70
N VAL A 3 4.32 -41.54 -53.53
CA VAL A 3 3.97 -40.13 -53.40
C VAL A 3 4.11 -39.75 -51.93
N GLY A 4 5.14 -38.98 -51.60
CA GLY A 4 5.41 -38.48 -50.25
C GLY A 4 4.49 -37.31 -49.90
N GLY A 5 3.65 -37.49 -48.89
CA GLY A 5 2.76 -36.47 -48.35
C GLY A 5 3.52 -35.48 -47.45
N ILE A 6 3.53 -34.21 -47.84
CA ILE A 6 4.05 -33.10 -47.05
C ILE A 6 3.02 -32.78 -45.95
N LEU A 7 3.34 -33.16 -44.71
CA LEU A 7 2.62 -32.75 -43.51
C LEU A 7 2.84 -31.24 -43.28
N GLY A 8 1.84 -30.44 -43.66
CA GLY A 8 1.80 -29.00 -43.40
C GLY A 8 1.62 -28.71 -41.92
N TRP A 9 2.67 -28.22 -41.27
CA TRP A 9 2.61 -27.60 -39.96
C TRP A 9 1.94 -26.22 -40.11
N ALA A 10 0.63 -26.14 -39.84
CA ALA A 10 -0.05 -24.87 -39.68
C ALA A 10 0.42 -24.21 -38.38
N GLY A 11 1.42 -23.33 -38.47
CA GLY A 11 1.90 -22.52 -37.37
C GLY A 11 0.79 -21.58 -36.89
N ALA A 12 0.28 -21.83 -35.68
CA ALA A 12 -0.59 -20.90 -34.99
C ALA A 12 0.23 -19.66 -34.61
N LEU A 13 0.14 -18.61 -35.42
CA LEU A 13 0.62 -17.28 -35.08
C LEU A 13 -0.24 -16.75 -33.92
N ALA A 14 0.27 -16.91 -32.69
CA ALA A 14 -0.32 -16.30 -31.51
C ALA A 14 -0.18 -14.77 -31.64
N PHE A 15 -1.29 -14.09 -31.89
CA PHE A 15 -1.37 -12.64 -31.84
C PHE A 15 -1.08 -12.20 -30.40
N ALA A 16 0.11 -11.63 -30.17
CA ALA A 16 0.44 -10.97 -28.92
C ALA A 16 -0.45 -9.72 -28.80
N SER A 17 -1.53 -9.80 -28.03
CA SER A 17 -2.34 -8.64 -27.68
C SER A 17 -1.45 -7.61 -26.95
N SER A 18 -1.52 -6.34 -27.36
CA SER A 18 -0.86 -5.27 -26.64
C SER A 18 -1.31 -5.28 -25.17
N ALA A 19 -0.35 -5.18 -24.25
CA ALA A 19 -0.62 -5.16 -22.81
C ALA A 19 -1.34 -3.85 -22.45
N GLY A 20 -2.67 -3.86 -22.50
CA GLY A 20 -3.51 -2.77 -22.03
C GLY A 20 -3.53 -2.68 -20.50
N ALA A 21 -4.02 -1.57 -19.97
CA ALA A 21 -4.31 -1.46 -18.56
C ALA A 21 -5.37 -2.51 -18.17
N ALA A 22 -5.10 -3.29 -17.12
CA ALA A 22 -6.05 -4.25 -16.56
C ALA A 22 -6.57 -3.74 -15.22
N VAL A 23 -7.81 -4.05 -14.90
CA VAL A 23 -8.37 -3.83 -13.56
C VAL A 23 -8.22 -5.12 -12.79
N LEU A 24 -7.49 -5.11 -11.69
CA LEU A 24 -7.28 -6.28 -10.83
C LEU A 24 -7.89 -6.02 -9.45
N PRO A 25 -8.70 -6.94 -8.91
CA PRO A 25 -9.12 -6.85 -7.52
C PRO A 25 -7.92 -7.06 -6.60
N PHE A 26 -7.94 -6.40 -5.45
CA PHE A 26 -6.90 -6.54 -4.42
C PHE A 26 -7.50 -6.58 -3.02
N THR A 27 -6.74 -7.20 -2.13
CA THR A 27 -6.88 -7.07 -0.68
C THR A 27 -5.58 -6.54 -0.09
N GLY A 28 -5.62 -5.90 1.06
CA GLY A 28 -4.40 -5.40 1.67
C GLY A 28 -4.54 -4.92 3.10
N THR A 29 -3.42 -4.46 3.63
CA THR A 29 -3.30 -3.86 4.95
C THR A 29 -2.51 -2.55 4.87
N MET A 30 -2.94 -1.59 5.66
CA MET A 30 -2.21 -0.38 5.96
C MET A 30 -1.66 -0.48 7.38
N THR A 31 -0.43 -0.05 7.60
CA THR A 31 0.11 0.12 8.94
C THR A 31 0.73 1.50 9.11
N LEU A 32 0.46 2.13 10.25
CA LEU A 32 1.13 3.33 10.74
C LEU A 32 2.00 2.92 11.93
N ASP A 33 3.32 3.02 11.74
CA ASP A 33 4.30 2.81 12.78
C ASP A 33 4.90 4.16 13.21
N ILE A 34 4.81 4.50 14.49
CA ILE A 34 5.45 5.68 15.07
C ILE A 34 6.59 5.22 15.96
N ASN A 35 7.81 5.32 15.42
CA ASN A 35 9.07 5.02 16.09
C ASN A 35 9.12 3.66 16.81
N GLY A 36 8.41 2.64 16.32
CA GLY A 36 8.30 1.31 16.92
C GLY A 36 7.51 1.25 18.23
N VAL A 37 6.94 2.37 18.69
CA VAL A 37 6.17 2.46 19.95
C VAL A 37 4.68 2.26 19.69
N VAL A 38 4.21 2.78 18.56
CA VAL A 38 2.82 2.66 18.12
C VAL A 38 2.80 1.91 16.81
N ASP A 39 1.98 0.86 16.74
CA ASP A 39 1.63 0.19 15.50
C ASP A 39 0.11 0.15 15.36
N LEU A 40 -0.41 0.79 14.32
CA LEU A 40 -1.83 0.86 14.01
C LEU A 40 -2.06 0.24 12.64
N GLY A 41 -2.76 -0.89 12.60
CA GLY A 41 -3.09 -1.60 11.36
C GLY A 41 -4.59 -1.52 11.01
N TRP A 42 -4.90 -1.38 9.72
CA TRP A 42 -6.27 -1.57 9.21
C TRP A 42 -6.27 -2.22 7.83
N SER A 43 -7.28 -3.03 7.55
CA SER A 43 -7.43 -3.73 6.27
C SER A 43 -8.17 -2.88 5.25
N GLY A 44 -8.04 -3.26 3.97
CA GLY A 44 -8.76 -2.66 2.87
C GLY A 44 -8.83 -3.58 1.66
N SER A 45 -9.70 -3.24 0.72
CA SER A 45 -9.90 -3.99 -0.52
C SER A 45 -10.46 -3.07 -1.60
N GLY A 46 -10.27 -3.43 -2.87
CA GLY A 46 -10.82 -2.69 -3.99
C GLY A 46 -10.39 -3.26 -5.32
N SER A 47 -10.48 -2.43 -6.36
CA SER A 47 -10.02 -2.74 -7.71
C SER A 47 -9.00 -1.70 -8.15
N ALA A 48 -7.82 -2.16 -8.53
CA ALA A 48 -6.72 -1.32 -8.97
C ALA A 48 -6.57 -1.40 -10.48
N THR A 49 -6.34 -0.26 -11.15
CA THR A 49 -5.95 -0.29 -12.56
C THR A 49 -4.43 -0.38 -12.64
N VAL A 50 -3.94 -1.48 -13.20
CA VAL A 50 -2.52 -1.78 -13.40
C VAL A 50 -2.17 -1.68 -14.88
N ASN A 51 -1.00 -1.13 -15.20
CA ASN A 51 -0.43 -1.21 -16.55
C ASN A 51 0.84 -2.08 -16.52
N GLY A 52 1.03 -2.91 -17.54
CA GLY A 52 2.07 -3.94 -17.60
C GLY A 52 1.59 -5.36 -17.27
N SER A 53 0.28 -5.62 -17.32
CA SER A 53 -0.35 -6.92 -16.98
C SER A 53 -0.17 -8.03 -18.03
N GLY A 54 0.50 -7.76 -19.17
CA GLY A 54 0.73 -8.74 -20.24
C GLY A 54 2.12 -9.40 -20.17
N ALA A 55 2.19 -10.70 -20.47
CA ALA A 55 3.43 -11.47 -20.72
C ALA A 55 4.49 -11.50 -19.60
N GLY A 56 4.10 -11.32 -18.32
CA GLY A 56 5.05 -11.34 -17.20
C GLY A 56 5.94 -10.09 -17.14
N LEU A 57 5.41 -8.98 -17.66
CA LEU A 57 6.08 -7.68 -17.60
C LEU A 57 5.87 -7.02 -16.24
N ALA A 58 6.89 -6.25 -15.87
CA ALA A 58 6.95 -5.65 -14.56
C ALA A 58 6.00 -4.44 -14.49
N LEU A 59 5.34 -4.27 -13.34
CA LEU A 59 4.30 -3.24 -13.12
C LEU A 59 4.81 -1.84 -13.52
N ALA A 60 4.20 -1.25 -14.55
CA ALA A 60 4.59 0.03 -15.13
C ALA A 60 3.86 1.21 -14.45
N SER A 61 2.58 1.03 -14.15
CA SER A 61 1.81 1.97 -13.34
C SER A 61 0.73 1.25 -12.54
N LEU A 62 0.33 1.89 -11.45
CA LEU A 62 -0.74 1.45 -10.57
C LEU A 62 -1.61 2.65 -10.24
N THR A 63 -2.92 2.48 -10.27
CA THR A 63 -3.86 3.42 -9.66
C THR A 63 -4.72 2.70 -8.64
N LEU A 64 -4.92 3.34 -7.49
CA LEU A 64 -5.74 2.84 -6.40
C LEU A 64 -6.96 3.76 -6.22
N PRO A 65 -8.16 3.20 -5.98
CA PRO A 65 -9.33 4.00 -5.74
C PRO A 65 -9.26 4.66 -4.36
N ALA A 66 -9.93 5.81 -4.23
CA ALA A 66 -10.12 6.45 -2.93
C ALA A 66 -10.99 5.58 -2.02
N GLY A 67 -10.75 5.64 -0.71
CA GLY A 67 -11.54 4.95 0.31
C GLY A 67 -11.34 3.44 0.40
N ALA A 68 -10.45 2.84 -0.42
CA ALA A 68 -10.12 1.42 -0.34
C ALA A 68 -9.58 0.99 1.03
N PHE A 69 -8.91 1.91 1.73
CA PHE A 69 -8.37 1.77 3.06
C PHE A 69 -8.91 2.89 3.92
N ALA A 70 -9.95 2.57 4.68
CA ALA A 70 -10.58 3.52 5.59
C ALA A 70 -10.69 2.91 6.99
N THR A 71 -10.53 3.75 8.00
CA THR A 71 -10.74 3.40 9.40
C THR A 71 -11.37 4.57 10.14
N SER A 72 -12.26 4.25 11.07
CA SER A 72 -12.93 5.21 11.94
C SER A 72 -12.61 4.87 13.38
N ALA A 73 -12.15 5.86 14.14
CA ALA A 73 -11.94 5.73 15.58
C ALA A 73 -10.99 4.59 16.01
N LEU A 74 -9.95 4.29 15.22
CA LEU A 74 -8.94 3.30 15.62
C LEU A 74 -8.09 3.84 16.76
N THR A 75 -8.23 3.28 17.96
CA THR A 75 -7.55 3.75 19.16
C THR A 75 -6.38 2.87 19.57
N THR A 76 -5.32 3.48 20.09
CA THR A 76 -4.23 2.80 20.80
C THR A 76 -3.86 3.59 22.05
N SER A 77 -3.68 2.89 23.16
CA SER A 77 -3.22 3.46 24.43
C SER A 77 -1.70 3.44 24.50
N LEU A 78 -1.11 4.55 24.93
CA LEU A 78 0.32 4.68 25.19
C LEU A 78 0.58 4.51 26.68
N THR A 79 1.24 3.41 27.04
CA THR A 79 1.58 3.08 28.43
C THR A 79 2.99 3.51 28.84
N SER A 80 3.84 3.90 27.88
CA SER A 80 5.22 4.32 28.14
C SER A 80 5.26 5.62 28.97
N PRO A 81 6.01 5.66 30.08
CA PRO A 81 6.21 6.89 30.85
C PRO A 81 6.82 8.03 30.02
N ALA A 82 7.68 7.70 29.06
CA ALA A 82 8.32 8.68 28.17
C ALA A 82 7.35 9.35 27.19
N ALA A 83 6.15 8.78 27.01
CA ALA A 83 5.10 9.37 26.18
C ALA A 83 4.29 10.45 26.90
N PHE A 84 4.45 10.64 28.23
CA PHE A 84 3.74 11.68 28.97
C PHE A 84 3.97 13.06 28.34
N PRO A 85 2.91 13.86 28.10
CA PRO A 85 1.53 13.75 28.55
C PRO A 85 0.57 12.98 27.62
N ILE A 86 1.07 12.38 26.55
CA ILE A 86 0.26 11.61 25.59
C ILE A 86 -0.12 10.27 26.20
N ARG A 87 -1.42 10.00 26.28
CA ARG A 87 -1.99 8.74 26.82
C ARG A 87 -2.53 7.81 25.74
N GLY A 88 -2.75 8.33 24.54
CA GLY A 88 -3.20 7.52 23.42
C GLY A 88 -3.34 8.32 22.14
N LEU A 89 -3.66 7.58 21.09
CA LEU A 89 -3.96 8.10 19.76
C LEU A 89 -5.26 7.50 19.29
N GLN A 90 -6.08 8.31 18.62
CA GLN A 90 -7.25 7.86 17.89
C GLN A 90 -7.14 8.30 16.44
N LEU A 91 -7.12 7.35 15.51
CA LEU A 91 -6.99 7.58 14.09
C LEU A 91 -8.35 7.48 13.41
N THR A 92 -8.67 8.48 12.59
CA THR A 92 -9.73 8.39 11.58
C THR A 92 -9.12 8.80 10.27
N ALA A 93 -9.02 7.87 9.32
CA ALA A 93 -8.30 8.09 8.08
C ALA A 93 -8.93 7.30 6.93
N ALA A 94 -8.90 7.88 5.74
CA ALA A 94 -9.21 7.21 4.49
C ALA A 94 -8.22 7.64 3.42
N ASN A 95 -7.70 6.69 2.63
CA ASN A 95 -6.83 7.04 1.50
C ASN A 95 -7.63 7.80 0.43
N GLY A 96 -7.02 8.81 -0.19
CA GLY A 96 -7.47 9.38 -1.45
C GLY A 96 -7.11 8.47 -2.62
N ALA A 97 -7.45 8.90 -3.83
CA ALA A 97 -7.03 8.20 -5.04
C ALA A 97 -5.49 8.19 -5.12
N GLY A 98 -4.93 7.02 -5.40
CA GLY A 98 -3.49 6.84 -5.55
C GLY A 98 -3.09 6.70 -7.01
N ALA A 99 -1.99 7.33 -7.41
CA ALA A 99 -1.40 7.17 -8.74
C ALA A 99 0.11 6.97 -8.62
N PHE A 100 0.58 5.82 -9.10
CA PHE A 100 1.98 5.42 -9.02
C PHE A 100 2.50 5.05 -10.40
N ALA A 101 3.68 5.55 -10.74
CA ALA A 101 4.34 5.28 -11.99
C ALA A 101 5.75 4.73 -11.74
N ARG A 102 6.22 3.90 -12.67
CA ARG A 102 7.58 3.39 -12.65
C ARG A 102 8.54 4.54 -12.92
N THR A 103 9.50 4.69 -12.04
CA THR A 103 10.62 5.62 -12.15
C THR A 103 11.75 5.00 -12.99
N GLY A 104 12.70 5.81 -13.45
CA GLY A 104 13.86 5.34 -14.22
C GLY A 104 14.73 4.27 -13.51
N MET A 105 14.55 4.07 -12.21
CA MET A 105 15.23 3.03 -11.41
C MET A 105 14.40 1.74 -11.25
N GLY A 106 13.31 1.56 -12.00
CA GLY A 106 12.45 0.37 -11.93
C GLY A 106 11.56 0.29 -10.69
N ARG A 107 11.50 1.35 -9.87
CA ARG A 107 10.66 1.44 -8.66
C ARG A 107 9.37 2.18 -8.97
N LEU A 108 8.27 1.82 -8.32
CA LEU A 108 7.06 2.62 -8.35
C LEU A 108 7.18 3.75 -7.34
N ALA A 109 6.77 4.95 -7.74
CA ALA A 109 6.62 6.09 -6.85
C ALA A 109 5.39 6.88 -7.26
N GLY A 110 4.80 7.60 -6.32
CA GLY A 110 3.56 8.31 -6.58
C GLY A 110 2.96 8.95 -5.35
N THR A 111 1.79 9.54 -5.54
CA THR A 111 1.04 10.20 -4.48
C THR A 111 -0.25 9.44 -4.19
N MET A 112 -0.59 9.39 -2.91
CA MET A 112 -1.87 8.89 -2.41
C MET A 112 -2.08 9.59 -1.06
N PRO A 113 -2.78 10.73 -1.04
CA PRO A 113 -2.99 11.51 0.18
C PRO A 113 -3.89 10.75 1.16
N TYR A 114 -3.81 11.07 2.45
CA TYR A 114 -4.81 10.64 3.43
C TYR A 114 -5.74 11.78 3.80
N SER A 115 -7.03 11.50 3.76
CA SER A 115 -8.05 12.35 4.36
C SER A 115 -8.33 11.87 5.77
N GLY A 116 -8.65 12.80 6.67
CA GLY A 116 -8.94 12.52 8.08
C GLY A 116 -7.96 13.19 9.03
N ALA A 117 -7.97 12.73 10.28
CA ALA A 117 -7.16 13.28 11.33
C ALA A 117 -6.77 12.24 12.38
N ALA A 118 -5.60 12.45 12.97
CA ALA A 118 -5.21 11.79 14.22
C ALA A 118 -5.60 12.70 15.39
N LYS A 119 -6.34 12.16 16.35
CA LYS A 119 -6.59 12.80 17.64
C LYS A 119 -5.51 12.32 18.62
N VAL A 120 -4.79 13.25 19.19
CA VAL A 120 -3.80 12.98 20.24
C VAL A 120 -4.46 13.22 21.58
N CYS A 121 -4.51 12.18 22.41
CA CYS A 121 -5.27 12.15 23.65
C CYS A 121 -4.33 12.48 24.81
N LEU A 122 -4.50 13.67 25.37
CA LEU A 122 -3.62 14.20 26.41
C LEU A 122 -4.22 13.95 27.78
N PHE A 123 -3.36 13.56 28.73
CA PHE A 123 -3.70 13.38 30.15
C PHE A 123 -4.75 12.31 30.49
N GLY A 124 -5.47 11.76 29.52
CA GLY A 124 -6.49 10.73 29.71
C GLY A 124 -6.80 9.92 28.45
N ALA A 125 -7.75 9.00 28.56
CA ALA A 125 -8.21 8.19 27.42
C ALA A 125 -8.83 9.07 26.33
N CYS A 126 -8.78 8.62 25.08
CA CYS A 126 -9.37 9.34 23.94
C CYS A 126 -10.89 9.56 24.04
N SER A 127 -11.58 8.76 24.85
CA SER A 127 -13.01 8.85 25.16
C SER A 127 -13.32 9.72 26.38
N ALA A 128 -12.33 10.25 27.09
CA ALA A 128 -12.55 11.02 28.32
C ALA A 128 -13.12 12.42 28.01
N ALA A 129 -14.00 12.91 28.89
CA ALA A 129 -14.55 14.26 28.86
C ALA A 129 -13.99 15.09 30.03
N PRO A 130 -13.61 16.38 29.83
CA PRO A 130 -13.56 17.09 28.55
C PRO A 130 -12.38 16.63 27.68
N PRO A 131 -12.54 16.51 26.35
CA PRO A 131 -11.47 16.07 25.47
C PRO A 131 -10.41 17.16 25.32
N VAL A 132 -9.24 17.00 25.94
CA VAL A 132 -8.04 17.78 25.58
C VAL A 132 -7.37 17.08 24.39
N ASN A 133 -8.09 17.02 23.27
CA ASN A 133 -7.65 16.32 22.07
C ASN A 133 -7.09 17.32 21.06
N LEU A 134 -5.86 17.07 20.60
CA LEU A 134 -5.30 17.80 19.48
C LEU A 134 -5.60 17.06 18.18
N GLN A 135 -6.22 17.74 17.22
CA GLN A 135 -6.54 17.17 15.92
C GLN A 135 -5.44 17.51 14.90
N VAL A 136 -4.73 16.48 14.43
CA VAL A 136 -3.62 16.60 13.49
C VAL A 136 -4.09 16.15 12.10
N PRO A 137 -4.11 17.06 11.10
CA PRO A 137 -4.48 16.71 9.72
C PRO A 137 -3.50 15.72 9.09
N LEU A 138 -4.01 14.78 8.29
CA LEU A 138 -3.20 13.75 7.61
C LEU A 138 -3.00 14.02 6.10
N SER A 139 -3.45 15.16 5.59
CA SER A 139 -3.47 15.50 4.16
C SER A 139 -2.09 15.47 3.47
N VAL A 140 -1.02 15.62 4.25
CA VAL A 140 0.37 15.62 3.73
C VAL A 140 0.98 14.22 3.67
N VAL A 141 0.42 13.25 4.40
CA VAL A 141 0.91 11.88 4.42
C VAL A 141 0.64 11.25 3.05
N GLY A 142 1.69 10.74 2.41
CA GLY A 142 1.58 10.14 1.08
C GLY A 142 1.44 11.12 -0.08
N LEU A 143 1.36 12.43 0.19
CA LEU A 143 1.34 13.49 -0.81
C LEU A 143 2.66 14.27 -0.83
N GLY A 144 3.26 14.48 0.34
CA GLY A 144 4.33 15.46 0.53
C GLY A 144 3.81 16.72 1.24
N GLY A 145 4.74 17.54 1.73
CA GLY A 145 4.45 18.84 2.34
C GLY A 145 4.35 18.80 3.87
N MET A 146 3.78 19.85 4.45
CA MET A 146 3.73 20.08 5.90
C MET A 146 2.32 20.45 6.36
N ALA A 147 1.86 19.83 7.45
CA ALA A 147 0.64 20.18 8.16
C ALA A 147 0.99 20.55 9.60
N HIS A 148 0.30 21.56 10.14
CA HIS A 148 0.52 22.04 11.49
C HIS A 148 -0.80 22.04 12.26
N ALA A 149 -0.74 21.59 13.51
CA ALA A 149 -1.84 21.64 14.46
C ALA A 149 -1.33 22.25 15.76
N ALA A 150 -2.00 23.28 16.25
CA ALA A 150 -1.61 24.00 17.46
C ALA A 150 -2.69 23.90 18.53
N GLY A 151 -2.27 23.82 19.80
CA GLY A 151 -3.11 23.77 20.99
C GLY A 151 -2.22 23.86 22.23
N ALA A 152 -2.53 23.08 23.27
CA ALA A 152 -1.60 22.90 24.41
C ALA A 152 -0.24 22.33 23.96
N LEU A 153 -0.25 21.61 22.83
CA LEU A 153 0.93 21.14 22.11
C LEU A 153 0.82 21.62 20.66
N SER A 154 1.97 21.92 20.07
CA SER A 154 2.09 22.22 18.66
C SER A 154 2.72 21.02 17.98
N ILE A 155 1.97 20.36 17.09
CA ILE A 155 2.43 19.23 16.30
C ILE A 155 2.56 19.66 14.84
N THR A 156 3.71 19.38 14.26
CA THR A 156 3.94 19.53 12.82
C THR A 156 4.19 18.15 12.23
N VAL A 157 3.49 17.86 11.13
CA VAL A 157 3.65 16.62 10.37
C VAL A 157 4.22 16.99 9.01
N VAL A 158 5.33 16.36 8.62
CA VAL A 158 5.89 16.45 7.27
C VAL A 158 5.79 15.07 6.64
N GLY A 159 5.05 14.99 5.53
CA GLY A 159 4.90 13.75 4.77
C GLY A 159 5.79 13.74 3.53
N ALA A 160 5.94 12.56 2.93
CA ALA A 160 6.54 12.39 1.62
C ALA A 160 5.63 11.58 0.68
N PRO A 161 5.89 11.59 -0.63
CA PRO A 161 5.26 10.66 -1.56
C PRO A 161 5.62 9.20 -1.23
N TRP A 162 4.81 8.29 -1.78
CA TRP A 162 4.98 6.85 -1.63
C TRP A 162 6.04 6.29 -2.58
N THR A 163 6.69 5.20 -2.18
CA THR A 163 7.63 4.47 -3.03
C THR A 163 7.67 2.97 -2.74
N THR A 164 8.00 2.15 -3.74
CA THR A 164 8.49 0.77 -3.55
C THR A 164 10.01 0.71 -3.36
N GLY A 165 10.68 1.85 -3.36
CA GLY A 165 12.11 1.97 -3.10
C GLY A 165 12.47 1.92 -1.62
N THR A 166 13.74 2.22 -1.35
CA THR A 166 14.19 2.58 0.00
C THR A 166 13.88 4.04 0.26
N ALA A 167 13.11 4.31 1.29
CA ALA A 167 12.96 5.62 1.88
C ALA A 167 13.83 5.73 3.14
N VAL A 168 14.31 6.93 3.42
CA VAL A 168 15.21 7.22 4.55
C VAL A 168 14.65 8.41 5.30
N ILE A 169 14.63 8.32 6.63
CA ILE A 169 14.42 9.47 7.51
C ILE A 169 15.75 9.75 8.20
N ALA A 170 16.31 10.93 7.91
CA ALA A 170 17.49 11.44 8.58
C ALA A 170 17.06 12.40 9.69
N LEU A 171 17.50 12.13 10.91
CA LEU A 171 17.22 12.97 12.06
C LEU A 171 18.39 13.95 12.26
N PRO A 172 18.14 15.27 12.32
CA PRO A 172 19.19 16.30 12.29
C PRO A 172 20.14 16.30 13.49
N TYR A 173 19.77 15.65 14.60
CA TYR A 173 20.52 15.69 15.87
C TYR A 173 21.02 14.34 16.34
N THR A 174 20.85 13.30 15.52
CA THR A 174 21.32 11.96 15.88
C THR A 174 21.89 11.26 14.65
N PRO A 175 22.92 10.41 14.79
CA PRO A 175 23.39 9.56 13.70
C PRO A 175 22.36 8.48 13.30
N TYR A 176 21.19 8.46 13.94
CA TYR A 176 20.12 7.53 13.64
C TYR A 176 19.46 7.88 12.29
N LEU A 177 19.71 7.01 11.33
CA LEU A 177 18.96 6.90 10.09
C LEU A 177 18.00 5.72 10.26
N THR A 178 16.70 5.97 10.11
CA THR A 178 15.75 4.87 9.94
C THR A 178 15.43 4.73 8.47
N THR A 179 15.38 3.50 7.99
CA THR A 179 15.08 3.20 6.60
C THR A 179 13.97 2.17 6.52
N ARG A 180 13.12 2.32 5.50
CA ARG A 180 12.20 1.27 5.10
C ARG A 180 12.25 1.09 3.60
N LYS A 181 12.09 -0.16 3.20
CA LYS A 181 12.09 -0.56 1.80
C LYS A 181 10.72 -1.14 1.45
N GLY A 182 10.11 -0.59 0.41
CA GLY A 182 8.99 -1.22 -0.26
C GLY A 182 9.46 -2.34 -1.20
N ASP A 183 8.51 -3.06 -1.79
CA ASP A 183 8.81 -4.05 -2.82
C ASP A 183 7.63 -4.29 -3.75
N ALA A 184 7.91 -5.00 -4.83
CA ALA A 184 6.95 -5.43 -5.85
C ALA A 184 7.39 -6.84 -6.27
N ARG A 185 6.51 -7.83 -6.08
CA ARG A 185 6.80 -9.24 -6.40
C ARG A 185 5.62 -9.86 -7.11
N GLY A 186 5.88 -10.69 -8.11
CA GLY A 186 4.88 -11.52 -8.75
C GLY A 186 4.57 -12.78 -7.92
N PRO A 187 3.65 -13.63 -8.41
CA PRO A 187 3.20 -14.83 -7.70
C PRO A 187 4.34 -15.80 -7.34
N ASP A 188 5.32 -15.93 -8.24
CA ASP A 188 6.49 -16.80 -8.02
C ASP A 188 7.66 -16.07 -7.32
N GLY A 189 7.40 -14.92 -6.69
CA GLY A 189 8.42 -14.08 -6.06
C GLY A 189 9.29 -13.27 -7.03
N LEU A 190 9.06 -13.39 -8.35
CA LEU A 190 9.82 -12.67 -9.37
C LEU A 190 9.43 -11.18 -9.40
N PRO A 191 10.38 -10.24 -9.40
CA PRO A 191 10.09 -8.79 -9.48
C PRO A 191 9.48 -8.36 -10.82
N GLY A 192 9.48 -9.27 -11.81
CA GLY A 192 8.96 -9.07 -13.15
C GLY A 192 7.45 -9.24 -13.29
N SER A 193 6.76 -9.93 -12.38
CA SER A 193 5.37 -10.37 -12.62
C SER A 193 4.36 -9.81 -11.62
N THR A 194 4.62 -8.63 -11.03
CA THR A 194 3.75 -8.04 -9.99
C THR A 194 2.33 -7.72 -10.47
N ALA A 195 2.12 -7.46 -11.76
CA ALA A 195 0.82 -7.10 -12.33
C ALA A 195 -0.06 -8.34 -12.66
N GLN A 196 -0.06 -9.35 -11.79
CA GLN A 196 -0.78 -10.61 -11.99
C GLN A 196 -1.48 -11.04 -10.69
N PRO A 197 -2.55 -11.85 -10.75
CA PRO A 197 -3.13 -12.47 -9.56
C PRO A 197 -2.09 -13.26 -8.76
N GLY A 198 -2.01 -13.02 -7.45
CA GLY A 198 -0.96 -13.51 -6.54
C GLY A 198 0.25 -12.57 -6.42
N GLY A 199 0.31 -11.50 -7.22
CA GLY A 199 1.32 -10.47 -7.09
C GLY A 199 1.12 -9.64 -5.83
N THR A 200 2.22 -9.37 -5.12
CA THR A 200 2.23 -8.54 -3.91
C THR A 200 2.99 -7.24 -4.14
N LEU A 201 2.49 -6.16 -3.55
CA LEU A 201 3.12 -4.85 -3.61
C LEU A 201 3.16 -4.25 -2.20
N ARG A 202 4.34 -3.78 -1.81
CA ARG A 202 4.56 -3.03 -0.59
C ARG A 202 5.05 -1.62 -0.92
N LEU A 203 4.23 -0.63 -0.61
CA LEU A 203 4.56 0.78 -0.69
C LEU A 203 4.93 1.29 0.71
N VAL A 204 5.88 2.21 0.78
CA VAL A 204 6.26 2.90 2.02
C VAL A 204 6.26 4.40 1.81
N THR A 205 5.85 5.16 2.82
CA THR A 205 6.04 6.61 2.89
C THR A 205 6.55 7.01 4.28
N PRO A 206 7.63 7.79 4.37
CA PRO A 206 8.09 8.36 5.62
C PRO A 206 7.21 9.53 6.06
N VAL A 207 7.06 9.66 7.38
CA VAL A 207 6.39 10.78 8.03
C VAL A 207 7.30 11.28 9.15
N LEU A 208 7.55 12.57 9.18
CA LEU A 208 8.28 13.25 10.26
C LEU A 208 7.26 13.97 11.13
N ILE A 209 7.26 13.68 12.44
CA ILE A 209 6.38 14.34 13.39
C ILE A 209 7.26 15.16 14.33
N SER A 210 7.07 16.47 14.41
CA SER A 210 7.71 17.31 15.42
C SER A 210 6.70 17.89 16.39
N THR A 211 7.15 18.09 17.63
CA THR A 211 6.31 18.63 18.69
C THR A 211 7.11 19.55 19.60
N ASN A 212 6.46 20.52 20.23
CA ASN A 212 7.07 21.44 21.20
C ASN A 212 7.25 20.83 22.61
N LEU A 213 7.12 19.51 22.75
CA LEU A 213 6.99 18.83 24.04
C LEU A 213 8.33 18.54 24.70
N ASN A 214 9.32 18.16 23.90
CA ASN A 214 10.65 17.83 24.37
C ASN A 214 11.67 18.47 23.43
N ALA A 215 12.51 19.35 23.98
CA ALA A 215 13.65 19.91 23.25
C ALA A 215 14.66 18.82 22.85
N ASP A 216 14.71 17.72 23.60
CA ASP A 216 15.68 16.64 23.42
C ASP A 216 15.33 15.67 22.28
N ILE A 217 14.04 15.51 21.94
CA ILE A 217 13.58 14.69 20.81
C ILE A 217 12.57 15.52 20.00
N PRO A 218 13.06 16.51 19.23
CA PRO A 218 12.18 17.42 18.52
C PRO A 218 11.47 16.72 17.35
N ILE A 219 11.94 15.55 16.92
CA ILE A 219 11.47 14.85 15.73
C ILE A 219 11.31 13.35 16.03
N ILE A 220 10.10 12.86 15.79
CA ILE A 220 9.68 11.47 15.94
C ILE A 220 9.49 10.89 14.53
N PRO A 221 10.30 9.90 14.11
CA PRO A 221 10.11 9.27 12.82
C PRO A 221 8.88 8.36 12.84
N ALA A 222 8.09 8.41 11.79
CA ALA A 222 6.96 7.54 11.56
C ALA A 222 6.98 7.00 10.13
N TRP A 223 6.33 5.87 9.94
CA TRP A 223 6.27 5.16 8.68
C TRP A 223 4.84 4.71 8.40
N VAL A 224 4.35 5.00 7.21
CA VAL A 224 3.13 4.35 6.71
C VAL A 224 3.53 3.31 5.68
N THR A 225 3.05 2.09 5.88
CA THR A 225 3.26 0.96 4.96
C THR A 225 1.92 0.53 4.40
N LEU A 226 1.84 0.36 3.09
CA LEU A 226 0.72 -0.25 2.40
C LEU A 226 1.18 -1.56 1.79
N SER A 227 0.57 -2.66 2.18
CA SER A 227 0.77 -3.98 1.59
C SER A 227 -0.50 -4.40 0.88
N ILE A 228 -0.42 -4.68 -0.42
CA ILE A 228 -1.54 -5.22 -1.20
C ILE A 228 -1.15 -6.53 -1.88
N GLU A 229 -2.15 -7.37 -2.08
CA GLU A 229 -2.09 -8.60 -2.85
C GLU A 229 -3.20 -8.58 -3.89
N PHE A 230 -2.86 -8.80 -5.17
CA PHE A 230 -3.85 -8.93 -6.23
C PHE A 230 -4.49 -10.31 -6.14
N VAL A 231 -5.81 -10.36 -6.06
CA VAL A 231 -6.55 -11.63 -5.96
C VAL A 231 -7.10 -12.03 -7.33
N PRO A 232 -7.29 -13.33 -7.62
CA PRO A 232 -7.98 -13.74 -8.84
C PRO A 232 -9.41 -13.20 -8.88
N GLU A 233 -9.87 -12.79 -10.06
CA GLU A 233 -11.30 -12.50 -10.24
C GLU A 233 -12.12 -13.78 -10.02
N PRO A 234 -13.25 -13.73 -9.29
CA PRO A 234 -14.10 -14.91 -9.05
C PRO A 234 -14.54 -15.61 -10.34
N SER A 235 -14.78 -14.83 -11.40
CA SER A 235 -15.13 -15.31 -12.75
C SER A 235 -14.02 -16.16 -13.38
N THR A 236 -12.76 -15.78 -13.21
CA THR A 236 -11.62 -16.51 -13.77
C THR A 236 -11.47 -17.89 -13.14
N LEU A 237 -11.76 -18.01 -11.84
CA LEU A 237 -11.83 -19.31 -11.17
C LEU A 237 -12.94 -20.18 -11.76
N LEU A 238 -14.13 -19.62 -11.97
CA LEU A 238 -15.25 -20.34 -12.58
C LEU A 238 -14.92 -20.85 -13.98
N LEU A 239 -14.27 -20.03 -14.81
CA LEU A 239 -13.83 -20.43 -16.15
C LEU A 239 -12.76 -21.52 -16.10
N ALA A 240 -11.80 -21.43 -15.19
CA ALA A 240 -10.75 -22.45 -15.03
C ALA A 240 -11.36 -23.80 -14.62
N PHE A 241 -12.24 -23.81 -13.63
CA PHE A 241 -12.91 -25.04 -13.20
C PHE A 241 -13.91 -25.56 -14.24
N GLY A 242 -14.65 -24.67 -14.91
CA GLY A 242 -15.55 -25.03 -16.00
C GLY A 242 -14.83 -25.66 -17.20
N GLY A 243 -13.67 -25.13 -17.58
CA GLY A 243 -12.82 -25.67 -18.64
C GLY A 243 -12.29 -27.06 -18.31
N LEU A 244 -11.80 -27.27 -17.09
CA LEU A 244 -11.35 -28.59 -16.63
C LEU A 244 -12.49 -29.61 -16.59
N ALA A 245 -13.68 -29.20 -16.15
CA ALA A 245 -14.86 -30.07 -16.16
C ALA A 245 -15.25 -30.51 -17.58
N LEU A 246 -15.24 -29.58 -18.55
CA LEU A 246 -15.52 -29.89 -19.96
C LEU A 246 -14.48 -30.85 -20.57
N LEU A 247 -13.19 -30.66 -20.26
CA LEU A 247 -12.13 -31.58 -20.68
C LEU A 247 -12.34 -32.99 -20.09
N GLY A 248 -12.72 -33.08 -18.81
CA GLY A 248 -13.04 -34.35 -18.15
C GLY A 248 -14.23 -35.08 -18.80
N VAL A 249 -15.30 -34.35 -19.15
CA VAL A 249 -16.47 -34.92 -19.85
C VAL A 249 -16.10 -35.42 -21.25
N ARG A 250 -15.27 -34.66 -21.99
CA ARG A 250 -14.83 -35.06 -23.33
C ARG A 250 -13.93 -36.30 -23.28
N ALA A 251 -13.02 -36.38 -22.30
CA ALA A 251 -12.14 -37.54 -22.13
C ALA A 251 -12.91 -38.83 -21.80
N ARG A 252 -14.03 -38.73 -21.05
CA ARG A 252 -14.91 -39.89 -20.76
C ARG A 252 -15.68 -40.38 -21.98
N ARG A 253 -16.05 -39.51 -22.92
CA ARG A 253 -16.75 -39.93 -24.16
C ARG A 253 -15.83 -40.59 -25.20
N ALA A 254 -14.51 -40.45 -25.06
CA ALA A 254 -13.53 -41.06 -25.96
C ALA A 254 -13.07 -42.45 -25.52
N ARG A 255 -13.60 -42.97 -24.40
CA ARG A 255 -13.41 -44.35 -23.94
C ARG A 255 -14.70 -45.12 -24.14
#